data_AF-A0A6A3GHQ3-F1
#
_entry.id   AF-A0A6A3GHQ3-F1
#
_cell.length_a   1.000
_cell.length_b   1.000
_cell.length_c   1.000
_cell.angle_alpha   90.00
_cell.angle_beta   90.00
_cell.angle_gamma   90.00
#
_symmetry.space_group_name_H-M   'P 1'
#
loop_
_entity.id
_entity.type
_entity.pdbx_description
1 polymer ?
#
loop_
_entity_poly.entity_id
_entity_poly.type
_entity_poly.pdbx_seq_one_letter_code
_entity_poly.pdbx_strand_id
1 'polypeptide(L)'
;MEAQTNHEKSRLRAIELKVRNVQENLSARLQTQFRHVAAMVCGTKWRLQALKPQDAASIVKKTRLELGAFDYRVKEQAELLTRCLLELDDVLSYGDADVKSARKA
;
A
#
# COMPACT_ATOMS: atom_id res chain seq x y z
N MET A 1 10.22 34.11 -8.85
CA MET A 1 8.99 33.42 -8.41
C MET A 1 8.57 32.32 -9.38
N GLU A 2 8.48 32.56 -10.70
CA GLU A 2 8.05 31.54 -11.67
C GLU A 2 8.89 30.25 -11.69
N ALA A 3 10.21 30.34 -11.52
CA ALA A 3 11.06 29.15 -11.44
C ALA A 3 10.75 28.27 -10.20
N GLN A 4 10.37 28.90 -9.08
CA GLN A 4 10.01 28.21 -7.84
C GLN A 4 8.62 27.56 -7.96
N THR A 5 7.63 28.26 -8.53
CA THR A 5 6.31 27.69 -8.76
C THR A 5 6.35 26.53 -9.75
N ASN A 6 7.16 26.62 -10.81
CA ASN A 6 7.37 25.51 -11.75
C ASN A 6 8.04 24.29 -11.09
N HIS A 7 8.98 24.52 -10.16
CA HIS A 7 9.59 23.45 -9.38
C HIS A 7 8.54 22.72 -8.51
N GLU A 8 7.71 23.47 -7.79
CA GLU A 8 6.64 22.90 -6.95
C GLU A 8 5.57 22.18 -7.77
N LYS A 9 5.21 22.69 -8.95
CA LYS A 9 4.32 21.98 -9.90
C LYS A 9 4.94 20.65 -10.36
N SER A 10 6.25 20.61 -10.58
CA SER A 10 6.95 19.35 -10.92
C SER A 10 6.96 18.37 -9.76
N ARG A 11 7.21 18.83 -8.53
CA ARG A 11 7.13 18.02 -7.30
C ARG A 11 5.73 17.41 -7.13
N LEU A 12 4.68 18.21 -7.30
CA LEU A 12 3.30 17.73 -7.22
C LEU A 12 3.00 16.62 -8.23
N ARG A 13 3.45 16.75 -9.49
CA ARG A 13 3.28 15.69 -10.50
C ARG A 13 4.03 14.41 -10.13
N ALA A 14 5.21 14.53 -9.54
CA ALA A 14 5.98 13.39 -9.08
C ALA A 14 5.28 12.66 -7.92
N ILE A 15 4.75 13.42 -6.95
CA ILE A 15 3.96 12.86 -5.84
C ILE A 15 2.70 12.17 -6.37
N GLU A 16 1.97 12.82 -7.28
CA GLU A 16 0.77 12.26 -7.89
C GLU A 16 1.06 10.92 -8.57
N LEU A 17 2.17 10.82 -9.31
CA LEU A 17 2.59 9.56 -9.93
C LEU A 17 2.87 8.48 -8.88
N LYS A 18 3.54 8.81 -7.77
CA LYS A 18 3.77 7.87 -6.66
C LYS A 18 2.45 7.37 -6.07
N VAL A 19 1.51 8.28 -5.82
CA VAL A 19 0.18 7.94 -5.27
C VAL A 19 -0.58 7.02 -6.23
N ARG A 20 -0.63 7.34 -7.52
CA ARG A 20 -1.27 6.49 -8.54
C ARG A 20 -0.66 5.08 -8.57
N ASN A 21 0.66 4.97 -8.55
CA ASN A 21 1.34 3.67 -8.52
C ASN A 21 0.94 2.83 -7.29
N VAL A 22 0.85 3.46 -6.11
CA VAL A 22 0.38 2.77 -4.90
C VAL A 22 -1.09 2.36 -5.04
N GLN A 23 -1.95 3.25 -5.57
CA GLN A 23 -3.36 2.95 -5.80
C GLN A 23 -3.57 1.78 -6.78
N GLU A 24 -2.80 1.71 -7.85
CA GLU A 24 -2.82 0.60 -8.80
C GLU A 24 -2.38 -0.71 -8.14
N ASN A 25 -1.32 -0.68 -7.32
CA ASN A 25 -0.87 -1.84 -6.57
C ASN A 25 -1.93 -2.33 -5.57
N LEU A 26 -2.59 -1.41 -4.86
CA LEU A 26 -3.64 -1.73 -3.90
C LEU A 26 -4.87 -2.34 -4.58
N SER A 27 -5.32 -1.72 -5.68
CA SER A 27 -6.54 -2.14 -6.39
C SER A 27 -6.38 -3.45 -7.16
N ALA A 28 -5.29 -3.62 -7.91
CA ALA A 28 -5.10 -4.79 -8.76
C ALA A 28 -4.39 -5.96 -8.04
N ARG A 29 -3.21 -5.68 -7.48
CA ARG A 29 -2.31 -6.74 -6.99
C ARG A 29 -2.66 -7.20 -5.58
N LEU A 30 -2.90 -6.26 -4.67
CA LEU A 30 -3.11 -6.57 -3.26
C LEU A 30 -4.45 -7.27 -3.02
N GLN A 31 -5.49 -6.90 -3.78
CA GLN A 31 -6.78 -7.59 -3.71
C GLN A 31 -6.67 -9.06 -4.13
N THR A 32 -5.90 -9.36 -5.19
CA THR A 32 -5.67 -10.73 -5.63
C THR A 32 -4.90 -11.54 -4.58
N GLN A 33 -3.86 -10.94 -4.00
CA GLN A 33 -3.08 -11.56 -2.92
C GLN A 33 -3.94 -11.82 -1.67
N PHE A 34 -4.82 -10.88 -1.31
CA PHE A 34 -5.77 -11.04 -0.21
C PHE A 34 -6.66 -12.28 -0.41
N ARG A 35 -7.27 -12.41 -1.60
CA ARG A 35 -8.12 -13.57 -1.91
C ARG A 35 -7.35 -14.88 -1.81
N HIS A 36 -6.11 -14.91 -2.29
CA HIS A 36 -5.25 -16.09 -2.20
C HIS A 36 -4.93 -16.48 -0.75
N VAL A 37 -4.50 -15.50 0.07
CA VAL A 37 -4.17 -15.73 1.49
C VAL A 37 -5.42 -16.13 2.28
N ALA A 38 -6.58 -15.52 2.01
CA ALA A 38 -7.84 -15.91 2.63
C ALA A 38 -8.22 -17.36 2.30
N ALA A 39 -8.10 -17.75 1.02
CA ALA A 39 -8.35 -19.13 0.59
C ALA A 39 -7.39 -20.12 1.25
N MET A 40 -6.10 -19.77 1.34
CA MET A 40 -5.09 -20.57 2.05
C MET A 40 -5.46 -20.77 3.52
N VAL A 41 -5.81 -19.69 4.24
CA VAL A 41 -6.20 -19.76 5.66
C VAL A 41 -7.44 -20.63 5.86
N CYS A 42 -8.47 -20.47 5.03
CA CYS A 42 -9.68 -21.30 5.09
C CYS A 42 -9.37 -22.77 4.79
N GLY A 43 -8.59 -23.05 3.74
CA GLY A 43 -8.19 -24.40 3.37
C GLY A 43 -7.35 -25.08 4.45
N THR A 44 -6.39 -24.35 5.04
CA THR A 44 -5.60 -24.83 6.18
C THR A 44 -6.50 -25.13 7.38
N LYS A 45 -7.41 -24.21 7.75
CA LYS A 45 -8.32 -24.40 8.88
C LYS A 45 -9.17 -25.67 8.68
N TRP A 46 -9.77 -25.82 7.50
CA TRP A 46 -10.56 -27.00 7.17
C TRP A 46 -9.72 -28.28 7.25
N ARG A 47 -8.53 -28.30 6.64
CA ARG A 47 -7.62 -29.45 6.66
C ARG A 47 -7.26 -29.87 8.09
N LEU A 48 -6.95 -28.91 8.95
CA LEU A 48 -6.59 -29.18 10.34
C LEU A 48 -7.76 -29.77 11.13
N GLN A 49 -8.98 -29.28 10.90
CA GLN A 49 -10.18 -29.77 11.59
C GLN A 49 -10.64 -31.14 11.08
N ALA A 50 -10.62 -31.34 9.76
CA ALA A 50 -11.13 -32.55 9.12
C ALA A 50 -10.15 -33.73 9.19
N LEU A 51 -8.86 -33.48 8.92
CA LEU A 51 -7.86 -34.53 8.75
C LEU A 51 -6.95 -34.72 9.97
N LYS A 52 -6.91 -33.76 10.90
CA LYS A 52 -6.08 -33.78 12.12
C LYS A 52 -4.65 -34.30 11.87
N PRO A 53 -3.92 -33.70 10.92
CA PRO A 53 -2.64 -34.24 10.49
C PRO A 53 -1.59 -34.11 11.61
N GLN A 54 -0.64 -35.05 11.68
CA GLN A 54 0.39 -35.08 12.71
C GLN A 54 1.33 -33.85 12.66
N ASP A 55 1.47 -33.22 11.50
CA ASP A 55 2.31 -32.04 11.25
C ASP A 55 1.56 -30.70 11.42
N ALA A 56 0.43 -30.69 12.14
CA ALA A 56 -0.43 -29.52 12.33
C ALA A 56 0.33 -28.23 12.69
N ALA A 57 1.31 -28.31 13.60
CA ALA A 57 2.10 -27.15 14.03
C ALA A 57 2.91 -26.53 12.87
N SER A 58 3.49 -27.37 12.01
CA SER A 58 4.25 -26.93 10.84
C SER A 58 3.35 -26.23 9.82
N ILE A 59 2.18 -26.82 9.55
CA ILE A 59 1.16 -26.25 8.65
C ILE A 59 0.71 -24.87 9.14
N VAL A 60 0.40 -24.74 10.43
CA VAL A 60 0.01 -23.46 11.05
C VAL A 60 1.14 -22.43 10.95
N LYS A 61 2.39 -22.83 11.25
CA LYS A 61 3.55 -21.94 11.16
C LYS A 61 3.71 -21.38 9.74
N LYS A 62 3.65 -22.24 8.72
CA LYS A 62 3.74 -21.82 7.31
C LYS A 62 2.62 -20.83 6.96
N THR A 63 1.39 -21.15 7.33
CA THR A 63 0.22 -20.28 7.04
C THR A 63 0.37 -18.91 7.71
N ARG A 64 0.86 -18.85 8.96
CA ARG A 64 1.12 -17.59 9.67
C ARG A 64 2.21 -16.75 9.02
N LEU A 65 3.27 -17.38 8.51
CA LEU A 65 4.35 -16.67 7.81
C LEU A 65 3.82 -15.98 6.54
N GLU A 66 3.03 -16.69 5.74
CA GLU A 66 2.42 -16.12 4.53
C GLU A 66 1.46 -14.97 4.86
N LEU A 67 0.65 -15.12 5.92
CA LEU A 67 -0.23 -14.05 6.40
C LEU A 67 0.57 -12.83 6.88
N GLY A 68 1.67 -13.05 7.61
CA GLY A 68 2.55 -11.97 8.07
C GLY A 68 3.26 -11.25 6.91
N ALA A 69 3.66 -11.99 5.88
CA ALA A 69 4.23 -11.39 4.67
C ALA A 69 3.20 -10.51 3.93
N PHE A 70 1.94 -10.94 3.88
CA PHE A 70 0.86 -10.13 3.33
C PHE A 70 0.60 -8.86 4.16
N ASP A 71 0.51 -8.98 5.50
CA ASP A 71 0.35 -7.85 6.41
C ASP A 71 1.48 -6.82 6.25
N TYR A 72 2.73 -7.28 6.16
CA TYR A 72 3.88 -6.41 5.90
C TYR A 72 3.71 -5.63 4.59
N ARG A 73 3.33 -6.29 3.49
CA ARG A 73 3.13 -5.63 2.19
C ARG A 73 2.03 -4.57 2.23
N VAL A 74 0.94 -4.83 2.96
CA VAL A 74 -0.14 -3.85 3.14
C VAL A 74 0.38 -2.62 3.88
N LYS A 75 1.11 -2.83 4.97
CA LYS A 75 1.70 -1.75 5.77
C LYS A 75 2.73 -0.94 5.00
N GLU A 76 3.51 -1.59 4.14
CA GLU A 76 4.45 -0.89 3.25
C GLU A 76 3.72 0.08 2.31
N GLN A 77 2.57 -0.29 1.75
CA GLN A 77 1.78 0.63 0.92
C GLN A 77 1.23 1.81 1.74
N ALA A 78 0.78 1.57 2.98
CA ALA A 78 0.33 2.63 3.87
C ALA A 78 1.46 3.61 4.21
N GLU A 79 2.65 3.08 4.52
CA GLU A 79 3.84 3.89 4.78
C GLU A 79 4.25 4.73 3.56
N LEU A 80 4.20 4.19 2.34
CA LEU A 80 4.48 4.94 1.12
C LEU A 80 3.50 6.11 0.91
N LEU A 81 2.21 5.91 1.18
CA LEU A 81 1.21 6.98 1.14
C LEU A 81 1.45 8.03 2.22
N THR A 82 1.79 7.61 3.44
CA THR A 82 2.15 8.53 4.53
C THR A 82 3.34 9.41 4.15
N ARG A 83 4.37 8.85 3.51
CA ARG A 83 5.50 9.64 3.00
C ARG A 83 5.06 10.65 1.93
N CYS A 84 4.14 10.27 1.05
CA CYS A 84 3.59 11.20 0.06
C CYS A 84 2.84 12.37 0.74
N LEU A 85 2.11 12.11 1.83
CA LEU A 85 1.46 13.17 2.62
C LEU A 85 2.49 14.12 3.23
N LEU A 86 3.56 13.59 3.83
CA LEU A 86 4.64 14.42 4.37
C LEU A 86 5.32 15.25 3.27
N GLU A 87 5.58 14.64 2.10
CA GLU A 87 6.13 15.36 0.94
C GLU A 87 5.20 16.48 0.45
N LEU A 88 3.86 16.31 0.54
CA LEU A 88 2.87 17.33 0.20
C LEU A 88 2.85 18.49 1.19
N ASP A 89 3.04 18.22 2.48
CA ASP A 89 3.10 19.26 3.51
C ASP A 89 4.26 20.24 3.26
N ASP A 90 5.36 19.74 2.69
CA ASP A 90 6.55 20.52 2.30
C ASP A 90 6.42 21.27 0.96
N VAL A 91 5.30 21.14 0.24
CA VAL A 91 5.08 21.89 -1.02
C VAL A 91 4.55 23.28 -0.72
N LEU A 92 5.29 24.31 -1.12
CA LEU A 92 4.92 25.71 -0.90
C LEU A 92 4.18 26.29 -2.12
N SER A 93 3.06 26.98 -1.90
CA SER A 93 2.28 27.55 -3.00
C SER A 93 2.83 28.87 -3.53
N TYR A 94 3.63 29.61 -2.76
CA TYR A 94 4.16 30.94 -3.14
C TYR A 94 3.10 31.92 -3.71
N GLY A 95 1.84 31.81 -3.26
CA GLY A 95 0.71 32.60 -3.77
C GLY A 95 0.06 32.07 -5.05
N ASP A 96 0.59 31.01 -5.67
CA ASP A 96 0.02 30.35 -6.84
C ASP A 96 -1.22 29.52 -6.44
N ALA A 97 -2.38 29.90 -7.00
CA ALA A 97 -3.66 29.26 -6.72
C ALA A 97 -3.75 27.84 -7.30
N ASP A 98 -3.08 27.56 -8.42
CA ASP A 98 -3.06 26.25 -9.05
C ASP A 98 -2.29 25.25 -8.18
N VAL A 99 -1.12 25.66 -7.66
CA VAL A 99 -0.32 24.84 -6.73
C VAL A 99 -1.14 24.54 -5.47
N LYS A 100 -1.84 25.54 -4.92
CA LYS A 100 -2.69 25.35 -3.74
C LYS A 100 -3.86 24.41 -4.01
N SER A 101 -4.49 24.50 -5.18
CA SER A 101 -5.59 23.62 -5.57
C SER A 101 -5.11 22.21 -5.81
N ALA A 102 -4.01 22.04 -6.56
CA ALA A 102 -3.44 20.74 -6.88
C ALA A 102 -2.91 20.00 -5.64
N ARG A 103 -2.33 20.71 -4.66
CA ARG A 103 -1.90 20.11 -3.39
C ARG A 103 -3.06 19.58 -2.53
N LYS A 104 -4.27 20.12 -2.70
CA LYS A 104 -5.46 19.73 -1.93
C LYS A 104 -6.26 18.58 -2.56
N ALA A 105 -6.12 18.37 -3.85
CA ALA A 105 -6.82 17.33 -4.60
C ALA A 105 -6.21 15.95 -4.31
#